data_AF-A0A290ZC29-F1
#
_entry.id   AF-A0A290ZC29-F1
#
_cell.length_a   1.000
_cell.length_b   1.000
_cell.length_c   1.000
_cell.angle_alpha   90.00
_cell.angle_beta   90.00
_cell.angle_gamma   90.00
#
_symmetry.space_group_name_H-M   'P 1'
#
loop_
_entity.id
_entity.type
_entity.pdbx_description
1 polymer ?
#
loop_
_entity_poly.entity_id
_entity_poly.type
_entity_poly.pdbx_seq_one_letter_code
_entity_poly.pdbx_strand_id
1 'polypeptide(L)'
;MERGAGARISAGFCWPWSPDRPDGEAQIGCLYTCQALQYEHSDVIIGPDLARRDGRWVGAPSASHGRPFRNVSADDYLGYALNTYWVLATQGTGGCRFLSVDEESQDFLGNLL
;
A
#
# COMPACT_ATOMS: atom_id res chain seq x y z
N MET A 1 25.38 -12.33 15.70
CA MET A 1 25.33 -11.92 14.28
C MET A 1 23.93 -11.41 14.04
N GLU A 2 23.62 -10.17 14.45
CA GLU A 2 22.32 -9.54 14.18
C GLU A 2 22.58 -8.44 13.15
N ARG A 3 22.37 -8.77 11.88
CA ARG A 3 22.28 -7.75 10.84
C ARG A 3 20.92 -7.10 11.03
N GLY A 4 20.93 -5.89 11.59
CA GLY A 4 19.72 -5.06 11.63
C GLY A 4 19.22 -4.85 10.20
N ALA A 5 18.20 -5.61 9.82
CA ALA A 5 17.45 -5.38 8.60
C ALA A 5 16.73 -4.05 8.78
N GLY A 6 17.29 -2.98 8.20
CA GLY A 6 16.66 -1.68 8.23
C GLY A 6 15.40 -1.71 7.36
N ALA A 7 14.26 -2.04 7.96
CA ALA A 7 12.97 -1.90 7.32
C ALA A 7 12.76 -0.42 6.97
N ARG A 8 12.50 -0.13 5.69
CA ARG A 8 12.10 1.19 5.20
C ARG A 8 10.71 1.02 4.62
N ILE A 9 9.75 1.74 5.20
CA ILE A 9 8.32 1.72 4.87
C ILE A 9 8.14 2.07 3.38
N SER A 10 7.23 1.39 2.66
CA SER A 10 6.80 1.76 1.31
C SER A 10 5.29 2.02 1.30
N ALA A 11 4.87 3.24 0.93
CA ALA A 11 3.46 3.65 1.00
C ALA A 11 2.78 3.58 -0.38
N GLY A 12 1.77 2.74 -0.51
CA GLY A 12 0.99 2.60 -1.75
C GLY A 12 -0.04 3.70 -1.95
N PHE A 13 -0.01 4.30 -3.15
CA PHE A 13 -0.66 5.57 -3.52
C PHE A 13 -0.22 6.78 -2.66
N CYS A 14 -0.24 7.99 -3.24
CA CYS A 14 0.25 9.21 -2.58
C CYS A 14 -0.60 9.57 -1.35
N TRP A 15 -0.30 8.96 -0.20
CA TRP A 15 -0.87 9.33 1.10
C TRP A 15 -0.09 10.50 1.70
N PRO A 16 -0.74 11.62 2.03
CA PRO A 16 -0.11 12.68 2.81
C PRO A 16 0.01 12.21 4.26
N TRP A 17 1.13 11.57 4.59
CA TRP A 17 1.44 11.08 5.93
C TRP A 17 2.05 12.15 6.87
N SER A 18 2.13 13.42 6.43
CA SER A 18 2.66 14.54 7.23
C SER A 18 1.83 15.82 7.02
N PRO A 19 1.25 16.44 8.08
CA PRO A 19 0.41 17.63 7.94
C PRO A 19 1.13 18.95 7.63
N ASP A 20 2.46 19.09 7.81
CA ASP A 20 3.04 20.43 8.01
C ASP A 20 4.35 20.75 7.27
N ARG A 21 4.43 20.60 5.94
CA ARG A 21 5.52 21.23 5.15
C ARG A 21 5.07 21.77 3.78
N PRO A 22 5.33 23.05 3.45
CA PRO A 22 4.94 23.66 2.16
C PRO A 22 5.75 23.22 0.94
N ASP A 23 6.74 22.34 1.14
CA ASP A 23 7.67 21.80 0.15
C ASP A 23 7.49 20.26 0.09
N GLY A 24 6.41 19.84 -0.58
CA GLY A 24 5.84 18.48 -0.59
C GLY A 24 6.64 17.39 -1.31
N GLU A 25 7.90 17.18 -0.92
CA GLU A 25 8.76 16.08 -1.41
C GLU A 25 9.19 15.09 -0.33
N ALA A 26 8.47 15.00 0.80
CA ALA A 26 8.63 13.92 1.77
C ALA A 26 7.72 12.72 1.45
N GLN A 27 7.81 12.19 0.24
CA GLN A 27 7.06 11.01 -0.22
C GLN A 27 7.84 9.75 0.19
N ILE A 28 7.42 9.08 1.26
CA ILE A 28 7.88 7.71 1.51
C ILE A 28 7.20 6.82 0.47
N GLY A 29 7.88 6.58 -0.65
CA GLY A 29 7.67 5.41 -1.49
C GLY A 29 6.35 5.33 -2.27
N CYS A 30 5.95 6.35 -3.02
CA CYS A 30 4.98 6.16 -4.10
C CYS A 30 5.51 5.15 -5.14
N LEU A 31 4.64 4.52 -5.93
CA LEU A 31 4.97 3.67 -7.09
C LEU A 31 6.10 4.28 -7.95
N TYR A 32 6.13 5.62 -8.07
CA TYR A 32 7.14 6.37 -8.83
C TYR A 32 8.49 6.54 -8.11
N THR A 33 8.54 6.56 -6.79
CA THR A 33 9.78 6.73 -5.99
C THR A 33 10.40 5.41 -5.56
N CYS A 34 9.61 4.33 -5.48
CA CYS A 34 10.11 2.98 -5.21
C CYS A 34 10.65 2.27 -6.46
N GLN A 35 10.39 2.83 -7.65
CA GLN A 35 10.88 2.28 -8.90
C GLN A 35 12.41 2.32 -8.91
N ALA A 36 13.03 1.14 -9.04
CA ALA A 36 14.48 0.89 -9.04
C ALA A 36 15.20 0.81 -7.68
N LEU A 37 14.48 0.75 -6.55
CA LEU A 37 15.06 0.41 -5.25
C LEU A 37 14.70 -1.03 -4.88
N GLN A 38 15.69 -1.93 -4.87
CA GLN A 38 15.53 -3.31 -4.40
C GLN A 38 15.95 -3.38 -2.93
N TYR A 39 15.05 -3.90 -2.08
CA TYR A 39 15.30 -4.06 -0.65
C TYR A 39 15.24 -5.54 -0.26
N GLU A 40 15.97 -5.93 0.78
CA GLU A 40 15.85 -7.29 1.31
C GLU A 40 14.47 -7.52 1.93
N HIS A 41 13.94 -6.55 2.69
CA HIS A 41 12.57 -6.62 3.24
C HIS A 41 11.85 -5.29 3.01
N SER A 42 10.54 -5.37 2.75
CA SER A 42 9.67 -4.21 2.56
C SER A 42 8.38 -4.35 3.38
N ASP A 43 7.78 -3.22 3.72
CA ASP A 43 6.44 -3.19 4.32
C ASP A 43 5.55 -2.32 3.44
N VAL A 44 4.37 -2.82 3.09
CA VAL A 44 3.36 -2.12 2.30
C VAL A 44 2.15 -1.83 3.16
N ILE A 45 1.77 -0.56 3.25
CA ILE A 45 0.54 -0.14 3.92
C ILE A 45 -0.57 0.00 2.87
N ILE A 46 -1.63 -0.78 3.05
CA ILE A 46 -2.87 -0.75 2.28
C ILE A 46 -3.75 0.38 2.81
N GLY A 47 -4.10 1.30 1.92
CA GLY A 47 -5.00 2.42 2.20
C GLY A 47 -6.48 1.99 2.28
N PRO A 48 -7.38 2.92 2.67
CA PRO A 48 -8.82 2.71 2.75
C PRO A 48 -9.49 2.52 1.38
N ASP A 49 -8.74 2.61 0.27
CA ASP A 49 -9.23 2.33 -1.07
C ASP A 49 -9.29 0.82 -1.37
N LEU A 50 -8.69 -0.03 -0.52
CA LEU A 50 -8.80 -1.48 -0.60
C LEU A 50 -9.06 -2.06 0.79
N ALA A 51 -10.20 -2.72 0.96
CA ALA A 51 -10.60 -3.32 2.22
C ALA A 51 -11.16 -4.73 2.02
N ARG A 52 -11.20 -5.52 3.09
CA ARG A 52 -11.85 -6.82 3.15
C ARG A 52 -13.24 -6.64 3.74
N ARG A 53 -14.26 -7.20 3.11
CA ARG A 53 -15.65 -7.25 3.61
C ARG A 53 -16.21 -8.63 3.35
N ASP A 54 -16.82 -9.24 4.37
CA ASP A 54 -17.44 -10.56 4.27
C ASP A 54 -16.52 -11.62 3.64
N GLY A 55 -15.22 -11.56 3.99
CA GLY A 55 -14.20 -12.48 3.48
C GLY A 55 -13.77 -12.25 2.03
N ARG A 56 -14.16 -11.14 1.39
CA ARG A 56 -13.78 -10.75 0.03
C ARG A 56 -13.06 -9.41 0.01
N TRP A 57 -12.16 -9.21 -0.95
CA TRP A 57 -11.57 -7.90 -1.20
C TRP A 57 -12.55 -7.01 -1.96
N VAL A 58 -12.66 -5.76 -1.53
CA VAL A 58 -13.55 -4.74 -2.08
C VAL A 58 -12.74 -3.47 -2.35
N GLY A 59 -12.86 -2.96 -3.57
CA GLY A 59 -12.28 -1.68 -3.95
C GLY A 59 -13.20 -0.52 -3.57
N ALA A 60 -12.63 0.54 -3.01
CA ALA A 60 -13.30 1.79 -2.68
C ALA A 60 -12.67 2.96 -3.48
N PRO A 61 -12.98 3.09 -4.79
CA PRO A 61 -12.39 4.13 -5.64
C PRO A 61 -12.63 5.56 -5.12
N SER A 62 -13.72 5.80 -4.37
CA SER A 62 -14.00 7.09 -3.72
C SER A 62 -13.02 7.46 -2.60
N ALA A 63 -12.34 6.48 -2.00
CA ALA A 63 -11.31 6.67 -0.99
C ALA A 63 -9.88 6.75 -1.59
N SER A 64 -9.75 6.58 -2.90
CA SER A 64 -8.49 6.71 -3.63
C SER A 64 -8.11 8.18 -3.82
N HIS A 65 -6.86 8.52 -3.51
CA HIS A 65 -6.30 9.87 -3.69
C HIS A 65 -5.61 10.06 -5.06
N GLY A 66 -5.59 9.03 -5.91
CA GLY A 66 -5.05 9.11 -7.26
C GLY A 66 -5.86 10.05 -8.18
N ARG A 67 -5.24 10.51 -9.28
CA ARG A 67 -5.96 11.19 -10.37
C ARG A 67 -7.21 10.37 -10.74
N PRO A 68 -8.33 11.04 -11.03
CA PRO A 68 -9.63 10.50 -10.64
C PRO A 68 -9.98 9.23 -11.42
N PHE A 69 -10.18 8.13 -10.70
CA PHE A 69 -11.05 7.02 -11.11
C PHE A 69 -12.54 7.47 -11.06
N ARG A 70 -12.83 8.70 -11.52
CA ARG A 70 -14.19 9.22 -11.62
C ARG A 70 -14.93 8.30 -12.60
N ASN A 71 -15.95 7.61 -12.08
CA ASN A 71 -16.82 6.67 -12.79
C ASN A 71 -16.29 5.24 -12.96
N VAL A 72 -15.34 4.79 -12.14
CA VAL A 72 -14.97 3.35 -12.09
C VAL A 72 -15.82 2.65 -11.02
N SER A 73 -16.37 1.50 -11.36
CA SER A 73 -17.11 0.68 -10.39
C SER A 73 -16.16 0.10 -9.34
N ALA A 74 -16.68 -0.30 -8.18
CA ALA A 74 -15.86 -0.95 -7.14
C ALA A 74 -15.18 -2.23 -7.67
N ASP A 75 -15.88 -3.00 -8.51
CA ASP A 75 -15.37 -4.24 -9.10
C ASP A 75 -14.25 -3.98 -10.12
N ASP A 76 -14.42 -2.98 -10.98
CA ASP A 76 -13.38 -2.58 -11.93
C ASP A 76 -12.16 -1.98 -11.21
N TYR A 77 -12.39 -1.24 -10.12
CA TYR A 77 -11.32 -0.65 -9.31
C TYR A 77 -10.48 -1.69 -8.57
N LEU A 78 -11.12 -2.77 -8.10
CA LEU A 78 -10.46 -3.82 -7.34
C LEU A 78 -9.22 -4.36 -8.04
N GLY A 79 -9.30 -4.59 -9.36
CA GLY A 79 -8.15 -5.04 -10.15
C GLY A 79 -7.00 -4.04 -10.14
N TYR A 80 -7.29 -2.74 -10.26
CA TYR A 80 -6.26 -1.69 -10.22
C TYR A 80 -5.60 -1.57 -8.85
N ALA A 81 -6.39 -1.66 -7.78
CA ALA A 81 -5.88 -1.61 -6.41
C ALA A 81 -4.97 -2.82 -6.14
N LEU A 82 -5.44 -4.04 -6.41
CA LEU A 82 -4.66 -5.26 -6.19
C LEU A 82 -3.34 -5.27 -6.98
N ASN A 83 -3.38 -4.87 -8.25
CA ASN A 83 -2.17 -4.76 -9.07
C ASN A 83 -1.19 -3.73 -8.49
N THR A 84 -1.68 -2.59 -7.99
CA THR A 84 -0.83 -1.56 -7.41
C THR A 84 -0.11 -2.08 -6.17
N TYR A 85 -0.85 -2.66 -5.21
CA TYR A 85 -0.27 -3.19 -3.98
C TYR A 85 0.66 -4.38 -4.24
N TRP A 86 0.38 -5.21 -5.25
CA TRP A 86 1.27 -6.28 -5.68
C TRP A 86 2.61 -5.78 -6.23
N VAL A 87 2.59 -4.75 -7.08
CA VAL A 87 3.82 -4.15 -7.63
C VAL A 87 4.71 -3.61 -6.52
N LEU A 88 4.13 -3.02 -5.48
CA LEU A 88 4.88 -2.53 -4.32
C LEU A 88 5.47 -3.69 -3.50
N ALA A 89 4.69 -4.74 -3.27
CA ALA A 89 5.14 -5.89 -2.47
C ALA A 89 6.26 -6.69 -3.13
N THR A 90 6.31 -6.69 -4.46
CA THR A 90 7.36 -7.38 -5.23
C THR A 90 8.70 -6.63 -5.28
N GLN A 91 8.81 -5.44 -4.68
CA GLN A 91 10.09 -4.73 -4.57
C GLN A 91 11.00 -5.28 -3.45
N GLY A 92 10.46 -6.08 -2.52
CA GLY A 92 11.22 -6.78 -1.48
C GLY A 92 11.73 -8.15 -1.96
N THR A 93 13.05 -8.35 -2.02
CA THR A 93 13.67 -9.58 -2.55
C THR A 93 13.71 -10.73 -1.53
N GLY A 94 13.65 -10.43 -0.23
CA GLY A 94 13.59 -11.39 0.88
C GLY A 94 12.24 -11.46 1.58
N GLY A 95 11.32 -10.51 1.33
CA GLY A 95 9.95 -10.57 1.83
C GLY A 95 9.22 -9.22 1.84
N CYS A 96 7.89 -9.29 1.94
CA CYS A 96 7.03 -8.12 2.13
C CYS A 96 5.97 -8.41 3.19
N ARG A 97 5.80 -7.50 4.16
CA ARG A 97 4.65 -7.51 5.06
C ARG A 97 3.58 -6.55 4.54
N PHE A 98 2.33 -6.98 4.58
CA PHE A 98 1.19 -6.08 4.37
C PHE A 98 0.63 -5.61 5.71
N LEU A 99 0.35 -4.33 5.78
CA LEU A 99 -0.43 -3.69 6.84
C LEU A 99 -1.65 -3.05 6.19
N SER A 100 -2.75 -2.90 6.93
CA SER A 100 -3.93 -2.20 6.44
C SER A 100 -4.42 -1.18 7.45
N VAL A 101 -4.92 -0.05 6.95
CA VAL A 101 -5.62 0.94 7.78
C VAL A 101 -7.06 0.51 8.11
N ASP A 102 -7.57 -0.50 7.42
CA ASP A 102 -8.90 -1.08 7.66
C ASP A 102 -8.79 -2.24 8.65
N GLU A 103 -9.63 -2.22 9.69
CA GLU A 103 -9.55 -3.15 10.83
C GLU A 103 -9.79 -4.61 10.40
N GLU A 104 -10.86 -4.90 9.66
CA GLU A 104 -11.15 -6.27 9.16
C GLU A 104 -10.01 -6.81 8.29
N SER A 105 -9.45 -5.94 7.43
CA SER A 105 -8.30 -6.29 6.60
C SER A 105 -7.04 -6.55 7.42
N GLN A 106 -6.77 -5.73 8.43
CA GLN A 106 -5.61 -5.88 9.30
C GLN A 106 -5.70 -7.14 10.17
N ASP A 107 -6.89 -7.47 10.66
CA ASP A 107 -7.14 -8.72 11.38
C ASP A 107 -6.89 -9.93 10.49
N PHE A 108 -7.38 -9.92 9.25
CA PHE A 108 -7.11 -10.98 8.29
C PHE A 108 -5.61 -11.14 8.01
N LEU A 109 -4.91 -10.02 7.77
CA LEU A 109 -3.46 -10.02 7.51
C LEU A 109 -2.64 -10.49 8.74
N GLY A 110 -3.09 -10.14 9.95
CA GLY A 110 -2.44 -10.53 11.20
C GLY A 110 -2.56 -12.03 11.51
N ASN A 111 -3.57 -12.70 10.96
CA ASN A 111 -3.79 -14.14 11.13
C ASN A 111 -3.21 -15.00 9.99
N LEU A 112 -2.49 -14.39 9.03
CA LEU A 112 -2.00 -15.09 7.84
C LEU A 112 -0.66 -15.84 8.08
N LEU A 113 -0.04 -15.69 9.26
CA LEU A 113 1.23 -16.30 9.67
C LEU A 113 1.23 -16.61 11.17
#